data_AF-A0A0D8YEI1-F1
#
_entry.id   AF-A0A0D8YEI1-F1
#
_cell.length_a   1.000
_cell.length_b   1.000
_cell.length_c   1.000
_cell.angle_alpha   90.00
_cell.angle_beta   90.00
_cell.angle_gamma   90.00
#
_symmetry.space_group_name_H-M   'P 1'
#
loop_
_entity.id
_entity.type
_entity.pdbx_description
1 polymer ?
#
loop_
_entity_poly.entity_id
_entity_poly.type
_entity_poly.pdbx_seq_one_letter_code
_entity_poly.pdbx_strand_id
1 'polypeptide(L)'
;MLPGFHHKQYLIRIGTMNVFVRLLDEGREELQLQTKRLIPILCKLMSDPNADVREAALSTLSHTMLIFGENICESIRNARLISDAKFFNKISYMIS
;
A
#
# COMPACT_ATOMS: atom_id res chain seq x y z
N MET A 1 -12.75 -7.09 10.64
CA MET A 1 -11.60 -7.84 10.09
C MET A 1 -11.56 -7.59 8.59
N LEU A 2 -10.38 -7.42 7.99
CA LEU A 2 -10.18 -7.36 6.54
C LEU A 2 -9.57 -8.70 6.08
N PRO A 3 -10.40 -9.73 5.87
CA PRO A 3 -9.92 -11.12 5.75
C PRO A 3 -9.00 -11.33 4.55
N GLY A 4 -9.18 -10.57 3.46
CA GLY A 4 -8.35 -10.69 2.26
C GLY A 4 -6.87 -10.39 2.48
N PHE A 5 -6.54 -9.28 3.16
CA PHE A 5 -5.15 -8.88 3.43
C PHE A 5 -4.41 -9.77 4.44
N HIS A 6 -5.13 -10.58 5.23
CA HIS A 6 -4.55 -11.47 6.24
C HIS A 6 -4.70 -12.95 5.87
N HIS A 7 -5.15 -13.24 4.64
CA HIS A 7 -5.46 -14.60 4.23
C HIS A 7 -4.19 -15.47 4.17
N LYS A 8 -4.29 -16.75 4.55
CA LYS A 8 -3.14 -17.67 4.55
C LYS A 8 -2.55 -17.87 3.15
N GLN A 9 -3.41 -17.99 2.13
CA GLN A 9 -3.00 -18.08 0.73
C GLN A 9 -2.49 -16.73 0.23
N TYR A 10 -1.22 -16.68 -0.19
CA TYR A 10 -0.55 -15.43 -0.59
C TYR A 10 -1.20 -14.78 -1.81
N LEU A 11 -1.68 -15.57 -2.77
CA LEU A 11 -2.39 -15.08 -3.96
C LEU A 11 -3.68 -14.33 -3.62
N ILE A 12 -4.36 -14.67 -2.52
CA ILE A 12 -5.54 -13.92 -2.07
C ILE A 12 -5.14 -12.55 -1.54
N ARG A 13 -4.00 -12.44 -0.83
CA ARG A 13 -3.48 -11.14 -0.37
C ARG A 13 -3.14 -10.25 -1.55
N ILE A 14 -2.44 -10.80 -2.56
CA ILE A 14 -2.13 -10.10 -3.82
C ILE A 14 -3.40 -9.69 -4.55
N GLY A 15 -4.33 -10.61 -4.76
CA GLY A 15 -5.61 -10.32 -5.43
C GLY A 15 -6.41 -9.23 -4.71
N THR A 16 -6.39 -9.22 -3.37
CA THR A 16 -7.04 -8.16 -2.57
C THR A 16 -6.40 -6.80 -2.82
N MET A 17 -5.06 -6.72 -2.87
CA MET A 17 -4.34 -5.48 -3.22
C MET A 17 -4.65 -5.01 -4.65
N ASN A 18 -4.71 -5.92 -5.61
CA ASN A 18 -5.05 -5.59 -7.00
C ASN A 18 -6.47 -5.05 -7.14
N VAL A 19 -7.45 -5.66 -6.46
CA VAL A 19 -8.83 -5.14 -6.42
C VAL A 19 -8.86 -3.74 -5.81
N PHE A 20 -8.11 -3.53 -4.73
CA PHE A 20 -8.02 -2.21 -4.09
C PHE A 20 -7.46 -1.14 -5.06
N VAL A 21 -6.40 -1.44 -5.79
CA VAL A 21 -5.83 -0.53 -6.82
C VAL A 21 -6.88 -0.17 -7.88
N ARG A 22 -7.63 -1.15 -8.40
CA ARG A 22 -8.68 -0.89 -9.39
C ARG A 22 -9.79 0.01 -8.85
N LEU A 23 -10.21 -0.22 -7.61
CA LEU A 23 -11.20 0.64 -6.95
C LEU A 23 -10.70 2.07 -6.80
N LEU A 24 -9.41 2.26 -6.49
CA LEU A 24 -8.82 3.60 -6.43
C LEU A 24 -8.82 4.29 -7.80
N ASP A 25 -8.56 3.57 -8.88
CA ASP A 25 -8.57 4.15 -10.23
C ASP A 25 -9.96 4.63 -10.65
N GLU A 26 -11.01 3.92 -10.22
CA GLU A 26 -12.42 4.17 -10.55
C GLU A 26 -13.11 5.20 -9.62
N GLY A 27 -12.75 5.28 -8.33
CA GLY A 27 -13.49 6.04 -7.31
C GLY A 27 -12.61 6.83 -6.33
N ARG A 28 -11.74 7.70 -6.87
CA ARG A 28 -10.64 8.36 -6.15
C ARG A 28 -11.08 9.16 -4.91
N GLU A 29 -12.08 10.03 -5.04
CA GLU A 29 -12.46 10.96 -3.96
C GLU A 29 -13.23 10.28 -2.83
N GLU A 30 -14.10 9.32 -3.13
CA GLU A 30 -14.90 8.63 -2.10
C GLU A 30 -14.06 7.67 -1.25
N LEU A 31 -12.89 7.25 -1.75
CA LEU A 31 -12.07 6.20 -1.13
C LEU A 31 -10.94 6.72 -0.24
N GLN A 32 -10.74 8.04 -0.12
CA GLN A 32 -9.62 8.61 0.62
C GLN A 32 -9.60 8.19 2.09
N LEU A 33 -10.77 8.14 2.75
CA LEU A 33 -10.87 7.74 4.16
C LEU A 33 -10.62 6.25 4.36
N GLN A 34 -11.15 5.36 3.52
CA GLN A 34 -10.84 3.93 3.61
C GLN A 34 -9.36 3.68 3.34
N THR A 35 -8.79 4.37 2.36
CA THR A 35 -7.37 4.29 2.02
C THR A 35 -6.47 4.60 3.20
N LYS A 36 -6.71 5.71 3.91
CA LYS A 36 -5.94 6.08 5.11
C LYS A 36 -5.96 4.97 6.17
N ARG A 37 -7.08 4.26 6.32
CA ARG A 37 -7.21 3.13 7.26
C ARG A 37 -6.47 1.87 6.80
N LEU A 38 -6.25 1.70 5.49
CA LEU A 38 -5.54 0.56 4.92
C LEU A 38 -4.02 0.73 4.92
N ILE A 39 -3.50 1.97 5.00
CA ILE A 39 -2.06 2.26 5.03
C ILE A 39 -1.29 1.38 6.02
N PRO A 40 -1.67 1.26 7.32
CA PRO A 40 -0.90 0.46 8.26
C PRO A 40 -0.84 -1.04 7.88
N ILE A 41 -1.90 -1.53 7.23
CA ILE A 41 -2.01 -2.92 6.78
C ILE A 41 -1.10 -3.15 5.58
N LEU A 42 -1.14 -2.26 4.58
CA LEU A 42 -0.26 -2.30 3.41
C LEU A 42 1.21 -2.19 3.83
N CYS A 43 1.52 -1.30 4.78
CA CYS A 43 2.87 -1.18 5.32
C CYS A 43 3.34 -2.48 5.99
N LYS A 44 2.46 -3.16 6.74
CA LYS A 44 2.78 -4.47 7.34
C LYS A 44 3.04 -5.55 6.29
N LEU A 45 2.34 -5.51 5.15
CA LEU A 45 2.51 -6.47 4.05
C LEU A 45 3.86 -6.34 3.33
N MET A 46 4.58 -5.22 3.46
CA MET A 46 5.96 -5.13 2.97
C MET A 46 6.95 -5.98 3.77
N SER A 47 6.53 -6.51 4.93
CA SER A 47 7.28 -7.48 5.72
C SER A 47 6.70 -8.90 5.62
N ASP A 48 5.84 -9.16 4.64
CA ASP A 48 5.24 -10.48 4.41
C ASP A 48 6.33 -11.54 4.11
N PRO A 49 6.18 -12.79 4.58
CA PRO A 49 7.13 -13.86 4.27
C PRO A 49 7.29 -14.12 2.77
N ASN A 50 6.23 -13.93 1.97
CA ASN A 50 6.27 -14.14 0.52
C ASN A 50 6.75 -12.87 -0.20
N ALA A 51 7.73 -13.02 -1.10
CA ALA A 51 8.34 -11.90 -1.82
C ALA A 51 7.38 -11.16 -2.75
N ASP A 52 6.50 -11.89 -3.44
CA ASP A 52 5.52 -11.31 -4.37
C ASP A 52 4.49 -10.46 -3.62
N VAL A 53 4.12 -10.87 -2.40
CA VAL A 53 3.25 -10.06 -1.53
C VAL A 53 3.95 -8.76 -1.13
N ARG A 54 5.24 -8.79 -0.80
CA ARG A 54 5.99 -7.57 -0.45
C ARG A 54 6.07 -6.60 -1.62
N GLU A 55 6.30 -7.11 -2.83
CA GLU A 55 6.38 -6.27 -4.04
C GLU A 55 5.00 -5.70 -4.43
N ALA A 56 3.94 -6.49 -4.31
CA ALA A 56 2.57 -6.01 -4.52
C ALA A 56 2.17 -4.94 -3.49
N ALA A 57 2.59 -5.09 -2.22
CA ALA A 57 2.35 -4.10 -1.18
C ALA A 57 3.07 -2.78 -1.47
N LEU A 58 4.35 -2.85 -1.88
CA LEU A 58 5.11 -1.69 -2.31
C LEU A 58 4.43 -0.97 -3.48
N SER A 59 4.07 -1.72 -4.53
CA SER A 59 3.41 -1.17 -5.71
C SER A 59 2.08 -0.49 -5.36
N THR A 60 1.29 -1.11 -4.48
CA THR A 60 0.01 -0.57 -4.01
C THR A 60 0.19 0.74 -3.22
N LEU A 61 1.21 0.80 -2.35
CA LEU A 61 1.52 2.02 -1.60
C LEU A 61 1.99 3.14 -2.51
N SER A 62 2.85 2.86 -3.49
CA SER A 62 3.28 3.83 -4.50
C SER A 62 2.10 4.38 -5.29
N HIS A 63 1.20 3.51 -5.74
CA HIS A 63 -0.03 3.92 -6.46
C HIS A 63 -0.93 4.81 -5.60
N THR A 64 -1.07 4.46 -4.33
CA THR A 64 -1.84 5.25 -3.37
C THR A 64 -1.26 6.66 -3.19
N MET A 65 0.07 6.79 -3.15
CA MET A 65 0.72 8.10 -3.09
C MET A 65 0.54 8.91 -4.36
N LEU A 66 0.61 8.28 -5.54
CA LEU A 66 0.38 8.95 -6.81
C LEU A 66 -1.02 9.59 -6.86
N ILE A 67 -2.03 8.93 -6.30
CA ILE A 67 -3.42 9.41 -6.32
C ILE A 67 -3.65 10.52 -5.28
N PHE A 68 -3.12 10.39 -4.06
CA PHE A 68 -3.50 11.25 -2.92
C PHE A 68 -2.42 12.21 -2.42
N GLY A 69 -1.19 12.10 -2.93
CA GLY A 69 -0.08 13.00 -2.61
C GLY A 69 0.38 12.99 -1.15
N GLU A 70 0.85 14.15 -0.67
CA GLU A 70 1.58 14.32 0.60
C GLU A 70 0.81 13.86 1.85
N ASN A 71 -0.52 13.94 1.84
CA ASN A 71 -1.39 13.52 2.94
C ASN A 71 -1.20 12.04 3.35
N ILE A 72 -0.86 11.19 2.37
CA ILE A 72 -0.61 9.75 2.58
C ILE A 72 0.84 9.53 3.01
N CYS A 73 1.79 10.32 2.49
CA CYS A 73 3.19 10.25 2.87
C CYS A 73 3.40 10.47 4.37
N GLU A 74 2.69 11.44 4.97
CA GLU A 74 2.74 11.66 6.42
C GLU A 74 2.16 10.49 7.21
N SER A 75 1.04 9.92 6.74
CA SER A 75 0.40 8.76 7.37
C SER A 75 1.32 7.53 7.36
N ILE A 76 2.09 7.34 6.28
CA ILE A 76 3.08 6.27 6.16
C ILE A 76 4.29 6.52 7.06
N ARG A 77 4.82 7.76 7.09
CA ARG A 77 5.92 8.17 7.97
C ARG A 77 5.57 7.95 9.44
N ASN A 78 4.37 8.36 9.85
CA ASN A 78 3.89 8.23 11.22
C ASN A 78 3.67 6.79 11.66
N ALA A 79 3.46 5.86 10.72
CA ALA A 79 3.36 4.45 11.05
C ALA A 79 4.69 3.88 11.61
N ARG A 80 5.85 4.54 11.39
CA ARG A 80 7.20 4.09 11.81
C ARG A 80 7.58 2.68 11.31
N LEU A 81 7.02 2.25 10.17
CA LEU A 81 7.12 0.85 9.71
C LEU A 81 8.29 0.59 8.73
N ILE A 82 9.02 1.62 8.29
CA ILE A 82 10.16 1.48 7.37
C ILE A 82 11.22 2.52 7.73
N SER A 83 12.51 2.16 7.64
CA SER A 83 13.58 3.16 7.70
C SER A 83 13.50 4.07 6.47
N ASP A 84 13.46 5.38 6.70
CA ASP A 84 13.26 6.43 5.69
C ASP A 84 14.13 6.24 4.43
N ALA A 85 15.33 5.67 4.58
CA ALA A 85 16.32 5.53 3.52
C ALA A 85 15.97 4.53 2.40
N LYS A 86 15.19 3.47 2.67
CA LYS A 86 14.88 2.43 1.65
C LYS A 86 13.60 2.72 0.86
N PHE A 87 12.65 3.41 1.48
CA PHE A 87 11.32 3.63 0.92
C PHE A 87 11.30 4.83 -0.04
N PHE A 88 11.86 5.97 0.38
CA PHE A 88 11.93 7.16 -0.47
C PHE A 88 12.82 6.96 -1.70
N ASN A 89 13.93 6.20 -1.58
CA ASN A 89 14.76 5.88 -2.74
C ASN A 89 14.03 5.00 -3.76
N LYS A 90 13.17 4.06 -3.35
CA LYS A 90 12.47 3.20 -4.31
C LYS A 90 11.24 3.87 -4.93
N ILE A 91 10.60 4.77 -4.18
CA ILE A 91 9.42 5.53 -4.66
C ILE A 91 9.84 6.72 -5.51
N SER A 92 10.89 7.48 -5.15
CA SER A 92 11.33 8.64 -5.94
C SER A 92 11.79 8.26 -7.35
N TYR A 93 12.31 7.05 -7.56
CA TYR A 93 12.66 6.51 -8.89
C TYR A 93 11.44 6.11 -9.74
N MET A 94 10.26 5.94 -9.15
CA MET A 94 9.04 5.57 -9.87
C MET A 94 8.19 6.77 -10.31
N ILE A 95 8.42 7.96 -9.73
CA ILE A 95 7.67 9.20 -10.05
C ILE A 95 8.51 10.20 -10.86
N SER A 96 9.77 9.89 -11.13
CA SER A 96 10.70 10.62 -12.01
C SER A 96 10.80 9.95 -13.37
#